data_AF-A0A971FBZ1-F1
#
_entry.id   AF-A0A971FBZ1-F1
#
_cell.length_a   1.000
_cell.length_b   1.000
_cell.length_c   1.000
_cell.angle_alpha   90.00
_cell.angle_beta   90.00
_cell.angle_gamma   90.00
#
_symmetry.space_group_name_H-M   'P 1'
#
loop_
_entity.id
_entity.type
_entity.pdbx_description
1 polymer ?
#
loop_
_entity_poly.entity_id
_entity_poly.type
_entity_poly.pdbx_seq_one_letter_code
_entity_poly.pdbx_strand_id
1 'polypeptide(L)'
;MAEMNKYLWRLYTESSEGRRAVKAFSELQPEETYGLLQEAGLCGSVSPWYVTLDSDSINSARGDGYGKFLVEENILDSSLEWQAAFEPLAALPPGKAVRRLESMIEKGVKGAAADSGIPPAAYDSWITEVTALSLGLFRANRDAFVPWLFQFQFDLFGEIAQTFEIPVPPIPKKSDLRGRALYYLRLCESLSRFRLENSLSPEELCCLLYDYGPRVVGGPEAKKRVDDLPRPLKAWFTGGGKDDNGDFEWLDNAGPDSTSFWQGNPDAREGDIVVMYCLAPRSCVHSVWRVVKDAYVDPFFFYYHTIHVGHPVGVPPVTLNELKAHPVLSNMSIVRKNMQGVNGTPISQGDYAELLRCFGKKGANIRALPKIRRTLPDSNLILSNERDVEVQLVEPLLARLGYTQSDWIRQLPVKMGRGYRVYPDYALLARAVRGEESAVLLVEAKHRIPNATELRKAYYQALSYAYRLRSEGFLLAAEEGVWAFRVKDGECAPKDGVHYSWHDLSNADTFHELLVVFGKDVIIRGRRR
;
A
#
# COMPACT_ATOMS: atom_id res chain seq x y z
N MET A 1 -21.58 -0.41 6.89
CA MET A 1 -20.91 0.90 6.76
C MET A 1 -21.61 1.83 7.73
N ALA A 2 -20.84 2.54 8.55
CA ALA A 2 -21.34 3.19 9.75
C ALA A 2 -21.04 4.69 9.68
N GLU A 3 -22.08 5.50 9.53
CA GLU A 3 -22.04 6.94 9.77
C GLU A 3 -21.49 7.22 11.18
N MET A 4 -20.78 8.35 11.37
CA MET A 4 -20.24 8.72 12.68
C MET A 4 -21.34 8.63 13.75
N ASN A 5 -21.17 7.68 14.68
CA ASN A 5 -22.18 7.44 15.70
C ASN A 5 -22.18 8.61 16.69
N LYS A 6 -23.10 9.56 16.48
CA LYS A 6 -23.22 10.80 17.27
C LYS A 6 -23.40 10.55 18.76
N TYR A 7 -23.99 9.40 19.14
CA TYR A 7 -24.12 9.02 20.54
C TYR A 7 -22.77 8.61 21.14
N LEU A 8 -22.03 7.72 20.48
CA LEU A 8 -20.69 7.31 20.94
C LEU A 8 -19.71 8.48 20.95
N TRP A 9 -19.75 9.32 19.92
CA TRP A 9 -18.96 10.54 19.84
C TRP A 9 -19.25 11.50 21.01
N ARG A 10 -20.53 11.70 21.34
CA ARG A 10 -20.92 12.53 22.49
C ARG A 10 -20.43 11.95 23.81
N LEU A 11 -20.60 10.65 24.02
CA LEU A 11 -20.09 9.98 25.23
C LEU A 11 -18.57 10.16 25.38
N TYR A 12 -17.84 10.04 24.28
CA TYR A 12 -16.39 10.23 24.27
C TYR A 12 -16.01 11.69 24.58
N THR A 13 -16.61 12.68 23.89
CA THR A 13 -16.31 14.11 24.13
C THR A 13 -16.72 14.57 25.53
N GLU A 14 -17.72 13.92 26.15
CA GLU A 14 -18.12 14.13 27.55
C GLU A 14 -17.29 13.30 28.55
N SER A 15 -16.36 12.45 28.10
CA SER A 15 -15.44 11.71 28.97
C SER A 15 -14.29 12.61 29.45
N SER A 16 -13.56 12.15 30.48
CA SER A 16 -12.31 12.80 30.89
C SER A 16 -11.26 12.75 29.80
N GLU A 17 -11.16 11.63 29.06
CA GLU A 17 -10.20 11.52 27.95
C GLU A 17 -10.56 12.47 26.80
N GLY A 18 -11.81 12.48 26.35
CA GLY A 18 -12.22 13.34 25.23
C GLY A 18 -12.09 14.82 25.56
N ARG A 19 -12.45 15.26 26.77
CA ARG A 19 -12.20 16.64 27.21
C ARG A 19 -10.72 17.01 27.22
N ARG A 20 -9.84 16.10 27.67
CA ARG A 20 -8.39 16.31 27.64
C ARG A 20 -7.90 16.44 26.20
N ALA A 21 -8.36 15.58 25.30
CA ALA A 21 -7.96 15.60 23.90
C ALA A 21 -8.41 16.90 23.18
N VAL A 22 -9.65 17.34 23.39
CA VAL A 22 -10.13 18.63 22.86
C VAL A 22 -9.34 19.81 23.43
N LYS A 23 -9.07 19.81 24.75
CA LYS A 23 -8.27 20.86 25.40
C LYS A 23 -6.87 20.95 24.81
N ALA A 24 -6.21 19.82 24.55
CA ALA A 24 -4.87 19.80 23.98
C ALA A 24 -4.83 20.46 22.59
N PHE A 25 -5.81 20.22 21.71
CA PHE A 25 -5.87 20.90 20.42
C PHE A 25 -6.38 22.35 20.50
N SER A 26 -7.09 22.71 21.56
CA SER A 26 -7.47 24.09 21.83
C SER A 26 -6.27 24.94 22.25
N GLU A 27 -5.46 24.43 23.18
CA GLU A 27 -4.32 25.16 23.75
C GLU A 27 -3.02 24.93 22.96
N LEU A 28 -2.93 23.82 22.22
CA LEU A 28 -1.75 23.33 21.49
C LEU A 28 -0.48 23.41 22.35
N GLN A 29 -0.61 23.04 23.62
CA GLN A 29 0.53 22.93 24.53
C GLN A 29 1.39 21.74 24.07
N PRO A 30 2.72 21.93 23.94
CA PRO A 30 3.62 20.90 23.45
C PRO A 30 3.47 19.56 24.16
N GLU A 31 3.59 19.56 25.49
CA GLU A 31 3.59 18.34 26.31
C GLU A 31 2.24 17.59 26.22
N GLU A 32 1.12 18.29 26.32
CA GLU A 32 -0.22 17.68 26.29
C GLU A 32 -0.56 17.14 24.89
N THR A 33 -0.25 17.89 23.83
CA THR A 33 -0.51 17.47 22.45
C THR A 33 0.40 16.30 22.08
N TYR A 34 1.66 16.34 22.49
CA TYR A 34 2.62 15.29 22.26
C TYR A 34 2.23 13.98 22.95
N GLY A 35 1.88 14.05 24.24
CA GLY A 35 1.44 12.87 24.99
C GLY A 35 0.26 12.17 24.31
N LEU A 36 -0.70 12.93 23.77
CA LEU A 36 -1.83 12.35 23.01
C LEU A 36 -1.40 11.66 21.72
N LEU A 37 -0.52 12.29 20.95
CA LEU A 37 -0.02 11.70 19.70
C LEU A 37 0.82 10.44 19.98
N GLN A 38 1.57 10.42 21.08
CA GLN A 38 2.30 9.24 21.53
C GLN A 38 1.35 8.11 21.95
N GLU A 39 0.32 8.40 22.75
CA GLU A 39 -0.72 7.45 23.13
C GLU A 39 -1.48 6.89 21.92
N ALA A 40 -1.68 7.70 20.88
CA ALA A 40 -2.29 7.29 19.63
C ALA A 40 -1.32 6.56 18.68
N GLY A 41 -0.04 6.43 19.06
CA GLY A 41 1.04 5.82 18.27
C GLY A 41 1.42 6.62 17.01
N LEU A 42 1.01 7.87 16.91
CA LEU A 42 1.32 8.81 15.82
C LEU A 42 2.73 9.42 15.98
N CYS A 43 3.25 9.43 17.21
CA CYS A 43 4.63 9.86 17.53
C CYS A 43 5.53 8.71 17.99
N GLY A 44 4.99 7.49 18.23
CA GLY A 44 5.72 6.41 18.90
C GLY A 44 6.55 5.48 18.00
N SER A 45 6.30 5.43 16.68
CA SER A 45 7.05 4.60 15.74
C SER A 45 8.26 5.33 15.18
N VAL A 46 9.03 5.94 16.08
CA VAL A 46 10.27 6.66 15.77
C VAL A 46 11.26 5.67 15.16
N SER A 47 11.39 5.76 13.83
CA SER A 47 12.62 5.40 13.14
C SER A 47 13.78 6.19 13.78
N PRO A 48 15.02 5.68 13.84
CA PRO A 48 16.22 6.34 14.43
C PRO A 48 16.50 7.79 13.97
N TRP A 49 15.69 8.34 13.07
CA TRP A 49 15.64 9.74 12.69
C TRP A 49 15.01 10.69 13.72
N TYR A 50 14.36 10.21 14.79
CA TYR A 50 14.05 11.05 15.97
C TYR A 50 14.85 10.61 17.18
N VAL A 51 16.17 10.78 17.12
CA VAL A 51 16.96 10.94 18.34
C VAL A 51 16.84 12.41 18.74
N THR A 52 16.71 12.69 20.04
CA THR A 52 17.09 13.99 20.62
C THR A 52 18.57 14.23 20.30
N LEU A 53 18.84 14.76 19.11
CA LEU A 53 20.19 15.11 18.69
C LEU A 53 20.59 16.38 19.42
N ASP A 54 21.76 16.35 20.05
CA ASP A 54 22.40 17.58 20.53
C ASP A 54 22.67 18.53 19.35
N SER A 55 22.86 19.81 19.66
CA SER A 55 23.05 20.87 18.66
C SER A 55 24.23 20.63 17.71
N ASP A 56 25.22 19.84 18.11
CA ASP A 56 26.42 19.57 17.33
C ASP A 56 26.17 18.49 16.26
N SER A 57 25.29 17.55 16.55
CA SER A 57 24.85 16.48 15.64
C SER A 57 23.93 16.97 14.51
N ILE A 58 23.24 18.10 14.71
CA ILE A 58 22.40 18.77 13.70
C ILE A 58 23.23 19.33 12.52
N ASN A 59 24.51 19.62 12.75
CA ASN A 59 25.37 20.24 11.74
C ASN A 59 25.97 19.21 10.75
N SER A 60 26.12 17.94 11.14
CA SER A 60 26.68 16.88 10.29
C SER A 60 25.64 16.30 9.30
N ALA A 61 24.35 16.35 9.63
CA ALA A 61 23.24 15.92 8.77
C ALA A 61 22.96 16.86 7.57
N ARG A 62 23.68 17.99 7.48
CA ARG A 62 23.49 19.04 6.46
C ARG A 62 23.95 18.66 5.04
N GLY A 63 24.63 17.53 4.85
CA GLY A 63 25.28 17.15 3.58
C GLY A 63 24.37 16.55 2.50
N ASP A 64 23.23 15.96 2.88
CA ASP A 64 22.55 14.99 2.01
C ASP A 64 21.14 15.43 1.56
N GLY A 65 20.74 16.67 1.83
CA GLY A 65 19.50 17.28 1.32
C GLY A 65 18.17 16.66 1.78
N TYR A 66 18.20 15.52 2.48
CA TYR A 66 17.01 14.75 2.89
C TYR A 66 16.98 14.41 4.39
N GLY A 67 17.95 14.91 5.17
CA GLY A 67 18.11 14.67 6.61
C GLY A 67 17.54 15.77 7.52
N LYS A 68 16.43 16.42 7.14
CA LYS A 68 15.66 17.27 8.07
C LYS A 68 14.49 16.45 8.61
N PHE A 69 14.76 15.49 9.48
CA PHE A 69 13.73 14.95 10.35
C PHE A 69 13.75 15.81 11.61
N LEU A 70 12.70 16.61 11.78
CA LEU A 70 12.57 17.55 12.89
C LEU A 70 12.38 16.73 14.17
N VAL A 71 13.30 16.86 15.13
CA VAL A 71 13.06 16.39 16.51
C VAL A 71 11.72 16.97 16.99
N GLU A 72 10.96 16.21 17.75
CA GLU A 72 9.55 16.51 18.09
C GLU A 72 9.38 17.86 18.83
N GLU A 73 10.37 18.26 19.64
CA GLU A 73 10.46 19.61 20.24
C GLU A 73 10.60 20.73 19.18
N ASN A 74 11.29 20.46 18.07
CA ASN A 74 11.51 21.42 16.99
C ASN A 74 10.27 21.61 16.11
N ILE A 75 9.33 20.65 16.01
CA ILE A 75 8.12 20.80 15.18
C ILE A 75 7.20 21.89 15.73
N LEU A 76 6.99 21.89 17.05
CA LEU A 76 6.10 22.86 17.69
C LEU A 76 6.71 24.25 17.73
N ASP A 77 8.00 24.36 18.01
CA ASP A 77 8.73 25.62 17.93
C ASP A 77 8.75 26.15 16.49
N SER A 78 9.06 25.29 15.50
CA SER A 78 8.93 25.64 14.07
C SER A 78 7.52 26.07 13.71
N SER A 79 6.48 25.47 14.32
CA SER A 79 5.08 25.84 14.06
C SER A 79 4.76 27.27 14.51
N LEU A 80 5.43 27.79 15.55
CA LEU A 80 5.27 29.17 16.01
C LEU A 80 5.90 30.16 15.03
N GLU A 81 7.07 29.82 14.48
CA GLU A 81 7.69 30.62 13.41
C GLU A 81 6.79 30.65 12.17
N TRP A 82 6.24 29.50 11.78
CA TRP A 82 5.31 29.41 10.66
C TRP A 82 4.00 30.13 10.92
N GLN A 83 3.47 30.10 12.14
CA GLN A 83 2.29 30.88 12.51
C GLN A 83 2.50 32.37 12.22
N ALA A 84 3.67 32.92 12.56
CA ALA A 84 3.99 34.31 12.27
C ALA A 84 4.05 34.58 10.75
N ALA A 85 4.62 33.67 9.97
CA ALA A 85 4.64 33.74 8.50
C ALA A 85 3.24 33.67 7.87
N PHE A 86 2.28 33.05 8.56
CA PHE A 86 0.89 32.90 8.15
C PHE A 86 -0.08 33.89 8.80
N GLU A 87 0.40 34.88 9.56
CA GLU A 87 -0.40 35.98 10.10
C GLU A 87 -1.36 36.61 9.07
N PRO A 88 -0.98 36.81 7.79
CA PRO A 88 -1.87 37.39 6.79
C PRO A 88 -3.13 36.54 6.48
N LEU A 89 -3.17 35.29 6.95
CA LEU A 89 -4.31 34.39 6.79
C LEU A 89 -5.29 34.45 7.96
N ALA A 90 -4.88 35.00 9.12
CA ALA A 90 -5.61 34.83 10.38
C ALA A 90 -7.03 35.43 10.37
N ALA A 91 -7.17 36.63 9.80
CA ALA A 91 -8.46 37.31 9.73
C ALA A 91 -9.31 36.94 8.49
N LEU A 92 -8.81 36.04 7.62
CA LEU A 92 -9.50 35.69 6.37
C LEU A 92 -10.57 34.63 6.60
N PRO A 93 -11.76 34.76 5.96
CA PRO A 93 -12.71 33.66 5.88
C PRO A 93 -12.06 32.40 5.24
N PRO A 94 -12.47 31.18 5.63
CA PRO A 94 -11.81 29.94 5.21
C PRO A 94 -11.50 29.82 3.72
N GLY A 95 -12.48 30.04 2.85
CA GLY A 95 -12.26 29.97 1.40
C GLY A 95 -11.30 31.03 0.85
N LYS A 96 -11.18 32.20 1.50
CA LYS A 96 -10.19 33.23 1.13
C LYS A 96 -8.80 32.87 1.67
N ALA A 97 -8.71 32.31 2.87
CA ALA A 97 -7.46 31.84 3.46
C ALA A 97 -6.83 30.73 2.60
N VAL A 98 -7.62 29.73 2.18
CA VAL A 98 -7.15 28.64 1.29
C VAL A 98 -6.60 29.17 -0.03
N ARG A 99 -7.33 30.07 -0.72
CA ARG A 99 -6.85 30.69 -1.97
C ARG A 99 -5.60 31.54 -1.78
N ARG A 100 -5.49 32.22 -0.63
CA ARG A 100 -4.31 33.01 -0.30
C ARG A 100 -3.11 32.10 -0.05
N LEU A 101 -3.29 30.98 0.65
CA LEU A 101 -2.25 29.98 0.86
C LEU A 101 -1.82 29.32 -0.45
N GLU A 102 -2.74 28.99 -1.36
CA GLU A 102 -2.38 28.53 -2.71
C GLU A 102 -1.45 29.54 -3.41
N SER A 103 -1.80 30.83 -3.39
CA SER A 103 -0.92 31.87 -3.94
C SER A 103 0.43 31.98 -3.21
N MET A 104 0.50 31.65 -1.92
CA MET A 104 1.73 31.64 -1.13
C MET A 104 2.61 30.45 -1.49
N ILE A 105 2.03 29.27 -1.73
CA ILE A 105 2.75 28.09 -2.22
C ILE A 105 3.42 28.39 -3.57
N GLU A 106 2.69 29.08 -4.47
CA GLU A 106 3.21 29.45 -5.79
C GLU A 106 4.32 30.52 -5.73
N LYS A 107 4.12 31.56 -4.91
CA LYS A 107 4.98 32.75 -4.88
C LYS A 107 6.06 32.72 -3.80
N GLY A 108 6.09 31.67 -3.00
CA GLY A 108 6.94 31.55 -1.84
C GLY A 108 6.41 32.32 -0.62
N VAL A 109 6.97 31.96 0.53
CA VAL A 109 6.65 32.50 1.86
C VAL A 109 7.95 32.89 2.54
N LYS A 110 8.01 34.10 3.07
CA LYS A 110 9.12 34.52 3.94
C LYS A 110 8.83 34.01 5.36
N GLY A 111 9.82 33.41 5.99
CA GLY A 111 9.76 33.07 7.40
C GLY A 111 10.01 34.30 8.28
N ALA A 112 9.91 34.12 9.60
CA ALA A 112 10.06 35.19 10.58
C ALA A 112 11.53 35.61 10.79
N ALA A 113 12.49 34.70 10.59
CA ALA A 113 13.92 34.99 10.70
C ALA A 113 14.52 35.48 9.37
N ALA A 114 15.59 36.28 9.44
CA ALA A 114 16.37 36.67 8.26
C ALA A 114 16.88 35.41 7.55
N ASP A 115 16.66 35.32 6.25
CA ASP A 115 16.97 34.16 5.38
C ASP A 115 16.16 32.87 5.60
N SER A 116 15.08 32.93 6.40
CA SER A 116 14.11 31.83 6.53
C SER A 116 12.93 31.97 5.55
N GLY A 117 12.35 30.85 5.11
CA GLY A 117 11.19 30.83 4.22
C GLY A 117 11.24 29.73 3.15
N ILE A 118 10.13 29.58 2.42
CA ILE A 118 10.02 28.66 1.30
C ILE A 118 10.03 29.49 0.00
N PRO A 119 11.02 29.31 -0.90
CA PRO A 119 11.06 30.01 -2.18
C PRO A 119 9.85 29.69 -3.09
N PRO A 120 9.56 30.53 -4.10
CA PRO A 120 8.57 30.22 -5.12
C PRO A 120 8.85 28.85 -5.77
N ALA A 121 7.78 28.08 -6.01
CA ALA A 121 7.82 26.75 -6.65
C ALA A 121 8.72 25.69 -5.95
N ALA A 122 9.16 25.92 -4.71
CA ALA A 122 9.86 24.93 -3.89
C ALA A 122 8.87 23.91 -3.28
N TYR A 123 8.18 23.18 -4.14
CA TYR A 123 7.10 22.25 -3.74
C TYR A 123 7.58 21.11 -2.84
N ASP A 124 8.81 20.64 -3.03
CA ASP A 124 9.39 19.60 -2.18
C ASP A 124 9.45 20.05 -0.71
N SER A 125 9.77 21.32 -0.44
CA SER A 125 9.80 21.85 0.93
C SER A 125 8.41 21.85 1.58
N TRP A 126 7.36 22.22 0.81
CA TRP A 126 5.97 22.14 1.27
C TRP A 126 5.53 20.70 1.59
N ILE A 127 6.02 19.74 0.81
CA ILE A 127 5.73 18.31 0.97
C ILE A 127 6.44 17.79 2.23
N THR A 128 7.74 18.03 2.37
CA THR A 128 8.55 17.48 3.47
C THR A 128 8.29 18.13 4.81
N GLU A 129 7.92 19.42 4.84
CA GLU A 129 7.68 20.18 6.07
C GLU A 129 6.17 20.31 6.41
N VAL A 130 5.30 19.52 5.76
CA VAL A 130 3.84 19.64 5.88
C VAL A 130 3.36 19.60 7.33
N THR A 131 3.98 18.81 8.21
CA THR A 131 3.61 18.70 9.63
C THR A 131 3.75 20.05 10.34
N ALA A 132 4.93 20.69 10.25
CA ALA A 132 5.18 21.98 10.90
C ALA A 132 4.35 23.11 10.26
N LEU A 133 4.27 23.12 8.92
CA LEU A 133 3.52 24.13 8.16
C LEU A 133 2.02 24.06 8.49
N SER A 134 1.43 22.87 8.49
CA SER A 134 0.00 22.68 8.78
C SER A 134 -0.37 23.05 10.22
N LEU A 135 0.51 22.80 11.19
CA LEU A 135 0.35 23.29 12.56
C LEU A 135 0.38 24.82 12.64
N GLY A 136 1.35 25.47 11.98
CA GLY A 136 1.42 26.93 11.93
C GLY A 136 0.18 27.54 11.26
N LEU A 137 -0.32 26.90 10.20
CA LEU A 137 -1.55 27.28 9.52
C LEU A 137 -2.79 27.10 10.39
N PHE A 138 -2.89 25.99 11.13
CA PHE A 138 -3.97 25.77 12.08
C PHE A 138 -3.96 26.83 13.18
N ARG A 139 -2.79 27.16 13.73
CA ARG A 139 -2.64 28.25 14.71
C ARG A 139 -3.08 29.61 14.16
N ALA A 140 -2.79 29.89 12.89
CA ALA A 140 -3.19 31.13 12.25
C ALA A 140 -4.69 31.17 11.94
N ASN A 141 -5.28 30.08 11.43
CA ASN A 141 -6.69 30.04 11.00
C ASN A 141 -7.30 28.64 11.13
N ARG A 142 -7.88 28.36 12.31
CA ARG A 142 -8.44 27.04 12.68
C ARG A 142 -9.67 26.63 11.88
N ASP A 143 -10.43 27.58 11.35
CA ASP A 143 -11.61 27.28 10.54
C ASP A 143 -11.26 26.87 9.10
N ALA A 144 -10.06 27.26 8.62
CA ALA A 144 -9.61 27.03 7.25
C ALA A 144 -8.73 25.79 7.10
N PHE A 145 -7.91 25.50 8.12
CA PHE A 145 -6.84 24.53 8.03
C PHE A 145 -6.97 23.46 9.10
N VAL A 146 -6.38 22.29 8.86
CA VAL A 146 -6.35 21.17 9.80
C VAL A 146 -4.89 20.74 9.91
N PRO A 147 -4.31 20.59 11.11
CA PRO A 147 -2.94 20.13 11.23
C PRO A 147 -2.84 18.74 10.61
N TRP A 148 -1.73 18.43 9.94
CA TRP A 148 -1.46 17.13 9.32
C TRP A 148 -0.39 16.41 10.13
N LEU A 149 -0.82 15.49 11.00
CA LEU A 149 0.06 14.78 11.95
C LEU A 149 0.21 13.28 11.62
N PHE A 150 -0.34 12.82 10.50
CA PHE A 150 -0.20 11.45 10.01
C PHE A 150 1.12 11.24 9.23
N GLN A 151 2.24 11.69 9.80
CA GLN A 151 3.53 11.59 9.12
C GLN A 151 3.91 10.12 8.92
N PHE A 152 4.11 9.71 7.66
CA PHE A 152 4.34 8.31 7.27
C PHE A 152 3.18 7.36 7.58
N GLN A 153 2.02 7.87 7.99
CA GLN A 153 0.86 7.05 8.40
C GLN A 153 -0.39 7.40 7.59
N PHE A 154 -0.21 7.65 6.28
CA PHE A 154 -1.33 7.94 5.37
C PHE A 154 -2.31 6.76 5.26
N ASP A 155 -1.84 5.52 5.46
CA ASP A 155 -2.69 4.32 5.55
C ASP A 155 -3.65 4.40 6.75
N LEU A 156 -3.16 4.79 7.93
CA LEU A 156 -3.97 4.98 9.13
C LEU A 156 -5.02 6.08 8.91
N PHE A 157 -4.63 7.21 8.31
CA PHE A 157 -5.59 8.23 7.90
C PHE A 157 -6.64 7.65 6.94
N GLY A 158 -6.23 6.82 5.98
CA GLY A 158 -7.12 6.14 5.05
C GLY A 158 -8.14 5.23 5.74
N GLU A 159 -7.71 4.45 6.73
CA GLU A 159 -8.57 3.58 7.56
C GLU A 159 -9.57 4.40 8.37
N ILE A 160 -9.11 5.49 9.01
CA ILE A 160 -9.98 6.44 9.74
C ILE A 160 -10.98 7.05 8.77
N ALA A 161 -10.52 7.58 7.63
CA ALA A 161 -11.38 8.21 6.65
C ALA A 161 -12.43 7.25 6.09
N GLN A 162 -12.06 5.99 5.83
CA GLN A 162 -13.00 4.94 5.43
C GLN A 162 -14.03 4.64 6.53
N THR A 163 -13.57 4.56 7.79
CA THR A 163 -14.41 4.24 8.94
C THR A 163 -15.47 5.31 9.21
N PHE A 164 -15.10 6.59 9.06
CA PHE A 164 -15.99 7.73 9.30
C PHE A 164 -16.60 8.31 8.02
N GLU A 165 -16.40 7.66 6.88
CA GLU A 165 -16.89 8.08 5.56
C GLU A 165 -16.41 9.50 5.16
N ILE A 166 -15.20 9.88 5.58
CA ILE A 166 -14.55 11.13 5.18
C ILE A 166 -14.08 10.99 3.72
N PRO A 167 -14.52 11.87 2.80
CA PRO A 167 -14.05 11.80 1.42
C PRO A 167 -12.55 12.08 1.32
N VAL A 168 -11.78 11.17 0.72
CA VAL A 168 -10.35 11.38 0.46
C VAL A 168 -10.14 11.81 -1.00
N PRO A 169 -9.55 12.99 -1.27
CA PRO A 169 -9.31 13.44 -2.63
C PRO A 169 -8.30 12.53 -3.35
N PRO A 170 -8.35 12.41 -4.70
CA PRO A 170 -7.40 11.60 -5.45
C PRO A 170 -5.94 12.01 -5.20
N ILE A 171 -5.11 11.01 -4.89
CA ILE A 171 -3.69 11.22 -4.60
C ILE A 171 -2.94 11.59 -5.88
N PRO A 172 -2.19 12.71 -5.91
CA PRO A 172 -1.38 13.10 -7.07
C PRO A 172 -0.23 12.14 -7.31
N LYS A 173 0.19 11.99 -8.58
CA LYS A 173 1.32 11.13 -8.95
C LYS A 173 2.62 11.62 -8.30
N LYS A 174 3.56 10.69 -8.07
CA LYS A 174 4.90 10.98 -7.53
C LYS A 174 5.60 12.16 -8.23
N SER A 175 5.53 12.22 -9.56
CA SER A 175 6.17 13.24 -10.39
C SER A 175 5.47 14.61 -10.36
N ASP A 176 4.25 14.69 -9.83
CA ASP A 176 3.46 15.92 -9.77
C ASP A 176 3.69 16.63 -8.43
N LEU A 177 4.88 17.19 -8.25
CA LEU A 177 5.27 17.86 -7.00
C LEU A 177 4.33 19.03 -6.64
N ARG A 178 3.94 19.83 -7.63
CA ARG A 178 2.95 20.90 -7.44
C ARG A 178 1.62 20.34 -6.95
N GLY A 179 1.10 19.31 -7.61
CA GLY A 179 -0.16 18.68 -7.22
C GLY A 179 -0.13 18.09 -5.82
N ARG A 180 1.02 17.55 -5.40
CA ARG A 180 1.29 17.03 -4.05
C ARG A 180 1.35 18.13 -3.00
N ALA A 181 2.07 19.23 -3.23
CA ALA A 181 2.07 20.39 -2.33
C ALA A 181 0.66 20.95 -2.13
N LEU A 182 -0.12 21.06 -3.21
CA LEU A 182 -1.52 21.52 -3.16
C LEU A 182 -2.50 20.46 -2.64
N TYR A 183 -2.08 19.21 -2.43
CA TYR A 183 -2.95 18.15 -1.94
C TYR A 183 -3.44 18.42 -0.51
N TYR A 184 -2.59 19.01 0.32
CA TYR A 184 -2.95 19.44 1.67
C TYR A 184 -4.18 20.38 1.69
N LEU A 185 -4.29 21.29 0.72
CA LEU A 185 -5.45 22.19 0.63
C LEU A 185 -6.75 21.42 0.33
N ARG A 186 -6.67 20.40 -0.53
CA ARG A 186 -7.81 19.53 -0.85
C ARG A 186 -8.22 18.67 0.34
N LEU A 187 -7.25 18.21 1.13
CA LEU A 187 -7.55 17.51 2.39
C LEU A 187 -8.24 18.45 3.38
N CYS A 188 -7.73 19.67 3.58
CA CYS A 188 -8.37 20.67 4.45
C CYS A 188 -9.80 20.97 4.02
N GLU A 189 -10.06 21.12 2.72
CA GLU A 189 -11.42 21.34 2.21
C GLU A 189 -12.35 20.17 2.54
N SER A 190 -11.90 18.93 2.31
CA SER A 190 -12.71 17.74 2.60
C SER A 190 -12.99 17.57 4.09
N LEU A 191 -11.96 17.74 4.92
CA LEU A 191 -12.07 17.66 6.38
C LEU A 191 -12.95 18.77 6.95
N SER A 192 -12.86 19.99 6.40
CA SER A 192 -13.72 21.12 6.80
C SER A 192 -15.19 20.85 6.44
N ARG A 193 -15.46 20.26 5.27
CA ARG A 193 -16.82 19.84 4.91
C ARG A 193 -17.37 18.81 5.89
N PHE A 194 -16.61 17.74 6.15
CA PHE A 194 -17.00 16.70 7.12
C PHE A 194 -17.28 17.29 8.51
N ARG A 195 -16.40 18.21 8.97
CA ARG A 195 -16.56 18.93 10.24
C ARG A 195 -17.88 19.69 10.30
N LEU A 196 -18.19 20.47 9.27
CA LEU A 196 -19.42 21.28 9.22
C LEU A 196 -20.68 20.41 9.16
N GLU A 197 -20.68 19.36 8.33
CA GLU A 197 -21.79 18.41 8.21
C GLU A 197 -22.08 17.70 9.54
N ASN A 198 -21.06 17.46 10.36
CA ASN A 198 -21.16 16.82 11.66
C ASN A 198 -21.23 17.80 12.85
N SER A 199 -21.27 19.11 12.59
CA SER A 199 -21.31 20.17 13.61
C SER A 199 -20.16 20.10 14.62
N LEU A 200 -18.97 19.72 14.15
CA LEU A 200 -17.76 19.66 14.96
C LEU A 200 -17.05 21.02 14.99
N SER A 201 -16.48 21.37 16.14
CA SER A 201 -15.45 22.42 16.22
C SER A 201 -14.15 21.96 15.52
N PRO A 202 -13.24 22.88 15.16
CA PRO A 202 -11.93 22.52 14.63
C PRO A 202 -11.13 21.59 15.56
N GLU A 203 -11.21 21.81 16.87
CA GLU A 203 -10.54 21.03 17.91
C GLU A 203 -11.14 19.62 18.03
N GLU A 204 -12.47 19.51 17.97
CA GLU A 204 -13.17 18.22 17.93
C GLU A 204 -12.81 17.40 16.69
N LEU A 205 -12.65 18.03 15.53
CA LEU A 205 -12.15 17.35 14.34
C LEU A 205 -10.73 16.81 14.56
N CYS A 206 -9.82 17.60 15.15
CA CYS A 206 -8.47 17.14 15.45
C CYS A 206 -8.49 15.96 16.44
N CYS A 207 -9.32 16.05 17.47
CA CYS A 207 -9.54 14.99 18.45
C CYS A 207 -10.08 13.71 17.81
N LEU A 208 -10.99 13.82 16.83
CA LEU A 208 -11.46 12.69 16.04
C LEU A 208 -10.33 12.04 15.24
N LEU A 209 -9.47 12.83 14.58
CA LEU A 209 -8.39 12.31 13.75
C LEU A 209 -7.24 11.71 14.55
N TYR A 210 -6.92 12.29 15.71
CA TYR A 210 -5.66 12.03 16.40
C TYR A 210 -5.79 11.33 17.75
N ASP A 211 -7.00 11.14 18.28
CA ASP A 211 -7.21 10.33 19.49
C ASP A 211 -8.33 9.29 19.28
N TYR A 212 -9.56 9.73 18.98
CA TYR A 212 -10.70 8.82 18.89
C TYR A 212 -10.58 7.85 17.70
N GLY A 213 -10.27 8.37 16.51
CA GLY A 213 -10.18 7.60 15.27
C GLY A 213 -9.14 6.48 15.33
N PRO A 214 -7.88 6.75 15.74
CA PRO A 214 -6.88 5.72 15.96
C PRO A 214 -7.38 4.62 16.90
N ARG A 215 -8.01 4.96 18.03
CA ARG A 215 -8.57 3.97 18.97
C ARG A 215 -9.67 3.10 18.35
N VAL A 216 -10.51 3.68 17.48
CA VAL A 216 -11.58 2.95 16.78
C VAL A 216 -11.02 1.97 15.74
N VAL A 217 -10.01 2.38 14.97
CA VAL A 217 -9.43 1.52 13.91
C VAL A 217 -8.33 0.58 14.44
N GLY A 218 -7.98 0.68 15.73
CA GLY A 218 -6.94 -0.12 16.38
C GLY A 218 -5.55 0.51 16.39
N GLY A 219 -5.39 1.66 15.71
CA GLY A 219 -4.17 2.47 15.73
C GLY A 219 -2.99 1.85 14.96
N PRO A 220 -1.85 2.55 14.93
CA PRO A 220 -0.62 2.03 14.33
C PRO A 220 0.01 0.89 15.17
N GLU A 221 -0.42 0.72 16.43
CA GLU A 221 0.01 -0.34 17.34
C GLU A 221 -0.84 -1.61 17.29
N ALA A 222 -1.82 -1.73 16.37
CA ALA A 222 -2.51 -3.00 16.11
C ALA A 222 -1.52 -4.04 15.55
N LYS A 223 -0.65 -4.57 16.41
CA LYS A 223 0.35 -5.58 16.09
C LYS A 223 -0.37 -6.87 15.78
N LYS A 224 -0.50 -7.17 14.49
CA LYS A 224 -0.87 -8.51 14.05
C LYS A 224 0.23 -9.45 14.48
N ARG A 225 -0.13 -10.61 15.03
CA ARG A 225 0.87 -11.67 15.25
C ARG A 225 1.23 -12.23 13.88
N VAL A 226 2.43 -12.80 13.78
CA VAL A 226 2.88 -13.40 12.52
C VAL A 226 1.93 -14.50 12.00
N ASP A 227 1.24 -15.18 12.92
CA ASP A 227 0.26 -16.23 12.63
C ASP A 227 -1.10 -15.68 12.17
N ASP A 228 -1.38 -14.40 12.44
CA ASP A 228 -2.59 -13.71 11.96
C ASP A 228 -2.38 -13.18 10.52
N LEU A 229 -1.13 -13.11 10.03
CA LEU A 229 -0.83 -12.67 8.67
C LEU A 229 -1.21 -13.72 7.62
N PRO A 230 -1.72 -13.31 6.44
CA PRO A 230 -1.94 -14.20 5.32
C PRO A 230 -0.68 -14.96 4.94
N ARG A 231 -0.85 -16.10 4.26
CA ARG A 231 0.30 -16.84 3.73
C ARG A 231 1.05 -16.00 2.69
N PRO A 232 2.39 -16.01 2.68
CA PRO A 232 3.17 -15.22 1.74
C PRO A 232 2.98 -15.74 0.30
N LEU A 233 2.61 -14.84 -0.60
CA LEU A 233 2.47 -15.14 -2.03
C LEU A 233 3.67 -14.65 -2.85
N LYS A 234 4.26 -13.51 -2.45
CA LYS A 234 5.39 -12.90 -3.15
C LYS A 234 6.53 -12.59 -2.18
N ALA A 235 7.70 -12.33 -2.76
CA ALA A 235 8.86 -11.83 -2.05
C ALA A 235 9.40 -10.58 -2.74
N TRP A 236 9.89 -9.64 -1.94
CA TRP A 236 10.41 -8.35 -2.38
C TRP A 236 11.75 -8.07 -1.71
N PHE A 237 12.70 -7.51 -2.45
CA PHE A 237 13.85 -6.87 -1.84
C PHE A 237 13.49 -5.46 -1.37
N THR A 238 14.12 -5.05 -0.27
CA THR A 238 14.25 -3.65 0.08
C THR A 238 15.62 -3.35 0.69
N GLY A 239 16.05 -2.09 0.59
CA GLY A 239 17.34 -1.61 1.06
C GLY A 239 17.28 -1.21 2.52
N GLY A 240 18.21 -1.68 3.35
CA GLY A 240 18.28 -1.47 4.79
C GLY A 240 19.51 -0.69 5.22
N GLY A 241 19.41 0.62 5.44
CA GLY A 241 20.56 1.42 5.86
C GLY A 241 21.63 1.66 4.81
N LYS A 242 22.30 2.81 4.95
CA LYS A 242 23.36 3.32 4.09
C LYS A 242 24.28 4.22 4.90
N ASP A 243 25.58 4.00 4.79
CA ASP A 243 26.61 4.79 5.48
C ASP A 243 26.34 4.81 7.00
N ASP A 244 26.06 5.96 7.60
CA ASP A 244 25.72 6.06 9.04
C ASP A 244 24.33 6.66 9.26
N ASN A 245 23.36 6.25 8.43
CA ASN A 245 22.01 6.79 8.46
C ASN A 245 21.12 6.25 9.60
N GLY A 246 21.69 5.64 10.64
CA GLY A 246 20.98 5.11 11.82
C GLY A 246 20.18 3.81 11.59
N ASP A 247 19.78 3.48 10.36
CA ASP A 247 19.01 2.26 10.06
C ASP A 247 19.72 0.98 10.50
N PHE A 248 21.06 0.94 10.42
CA PHE A 248 21.84 -0.22 10.83
C PHE A 248 21.64 -0.55 12.31
N GLU A 249 21.68 0.46 13.17
CA GLU A 249 21.46 0.29 14.61
C GLU A 249 20.04 -0.19 14.89
N TRP A 250 19.04 0.40 14.21
CA TRP A 250 17.66 -0.04 14.38
C TRP A 250 17.44 -1.48 13.90
N LEU A 251 18.00 -1.84 12.75
CA LEU A 251 17.90 -3.20 12.20
C LEU A 251 18.57 -4.24 13.11
N ASP A 252 19.71 -3.91 13.72
CA ASP A 252 20.44 -4.81 14.62
C ASP A 252 19.70 -5.01 15.95
N ASN A 253 18.99 -3.99 16.41
CA ASN A 253 18.21 -4.02 17.66
C ASN A 253 16.75 -4.45 17.44
N ALA A 254 16.34 -4.76 16.21
CA ALA A 254 14.97 -5.15 15.89
C ALA A 254 14.62 -6.51 16.51
N GLY A 255 13.59 -6.54 17.37
CA GLY A 255 13.04 -7.74 17.98
C GLY A 255 11.88 -8.35 17.18
N PRO A 256 11.36 -9.52 17.59
CA PRO A 256 10.28 -10.22 16.87
C PRO A 256 8.98 -9.42 16.68
N ASP A 257 8.73 -8.45 17.56
CA ASP A 257 7.56 -7.56 17.55
C ASP A 257 7.88 -6.16 17.01
N SER A 258 9.08 -5.97 16.45
CA SER A 258 9.47 -4.73 15.80
C SER A 258 8.73 -4.57 14.49
N THR A 259 8.17 -3.38 14.29
CA THR A 259 7.49 -2.95 13.07
C THR A 259 8.02 -1.58 12.66
N SER A 260 8.05 -1.31 11.36
CA SER A 260 8.38 0.02 10.85
C SER A 260 7.76 0.24 9.47
N PHE A 261 7.60 1.50 9.09
CA PHE A 261 7.36 1.84 7.70
C PHE A 261 8.67 1.74 6.92
N TRP A 262 8.60 1.35 5.66
CA TRP A 262 9.78 1.19 4.81
C TRP A 262 9.45 1.48 3.36
N GLN A 263 10.45 1.87 2.56
CA GLN A 263 10.23 1.96 1.12
C GLN A 263 9.98 0.56 0.55
N GLY A 264 8.91 0.41 -0.24
CA GLY A 264 8.50 -0.90 -0.74
C GLY A 264 7.90 -0.89 -2.14
N ASN A 265 7.52 -2.08 -2.60
CA ASN A 265 6.81 -2.22 -3.87
C ASN A 265 5.33 -1.87 -3.69
N PRO A 266 4.70 -1.07 -4.57
CA PRO A 266 3.26 -0.76 -4.50
C PRO A 266 2.34 -1.99 -4.68
N ASP A 267 2.84 -3.07 -5.27
CA ASP A 267 2.12 -4.33 -5.43
C ASP A 267 2.32 -5.29 -4.23
N ALA A 268 3.09 -4.88 -3.21
CA ALA A 268 3.24 -5.68 -2.00
C ALA A 268 1.92 -5.74 -1.24
N ARG A 269 1.59 -6.92 -0.74
CA ARG A 269 0.36 -7.19 0.01
C ARG A 269 0.66 -7.73 1.38
N GLU A 270 -0.29 -7.56 2.29
CA GLU A 270 -0.22 -8.12 3.62
C GLU A 270 0.18 -9.61 3.59
N GLY A 271 1.18 -9.96 4.38
CA GLY A 271 1.75 -11.30 4.46
C GLY A 271 2.88 -11.58 3.45
N ASP A 272 3.14 -10.73 2.47
CA ASP A 272 4.29 -10.94 1.57
C ASP A 272 5.64 -10.94 2.32
N ILE A 273 6.65 -11.53 1.71
CA ILE A 273 8.00 -11.61 2.26
C ILE A 273 8.79 -10.36 1.84
N VAL A 274 9.57 -9.81 2.77
CA VAL A 274 10.54 -8.75 2.48
C VAL A 274 11.93 -9.23 2.86
N VAL A 275 12.85 -9.23 1.90
CA VAL A 275 14.27 -9.51 2.14
C VAL A 275 14.99 -8.18 2.28
N MET A 276 15.48 -7.91 3.48
CA MET A 276 16.19 -6.68 3.82
C MET A 276 17.66 -6.81 3.41
N TYR A 277 18.08 -6.01 2.43
CA TYR A 277 19.45 -5.93 1.95
C TYR A 277 20.10 -4.65 2.45
N CYS A 278 21.09 -4.77 3.33
CA CYS A 278 21.87 -3.64 3.80
C CYS A 278 22.74 -3.04 2.68
N LEU A 279 22.69 -1.71 2.50
CA LEU A 279 23.55 -1.03 1.52
C LEU A 279 24.98 -0.91 2.07
N ALA A 280 25.82 -0.12 1.39
CA ALA A 280 27.18 0.14 1.85
C ALA A 280 27.16 0.75 3.27
N PRO A 281 28.12 0.39 4.14
CA PRO A 281 29.27 -0.47 3.89
C PRO A 281 29.01 -1.98 4.02
N ARG A 282 27.88 -2.41 4.60
CA ARG A 282 27.61 -3.84 4.88
C ARG A 282 27.40 -4.67 3.61
N SER A 283 26.67 -4.13 2.63
CA SER A 283 26.44 -4.73 1.30
C SER A 283 26.04 -6.21 1.37
N CYS A 284 25.01 -6.53 2.14
CA CYS A 284 24.60 -7.91 2.40
C CYS A 284 23.10 -8.04 2.68
N VAL A 285 22.53 -9.21 2.40
CA VAL A 285 21.21 -9.57 2.93
C VAL A 285 21.34 -9.76 4.44
N HIS A 286 20.55 -9.01 5.20
CA HIS A 286 20.63 -8.94 6.66
C HIS A 286 19.53 -9.74 7.36
N SER A 287 18.29 -9.61 6.89
CA SER A 287 17.13 -10.19 7.55
C SER A 287 15.98 -10.42 6.58
N VAL A 288 15.02 -11.24 7.01
CA VAL A 288 13.75 -11.48 6.31
C VAL A 288 12.61 -11.02 7.20
N TRP A 289 11.69 -10.27 6.61
CA TRP A 289 10.55 -9.64 7.28
C TRP A 289 9.25 -10.03 6.57
N ARG A 290 8.12 -9.64 7.15
CA ARG A 290 6.79 -9.75 6.56
C ARG A 290 6.20 -8.37 6.34
N VAL A 291 5.44 -8.23 5.27
CA VAL A 291 4.55 -7.08 5.07
C VAL A 291 3.36 -7.22 6.03
N VAL A 292 3.11 -6.23 6.89
CA VAL A 292 2.03 -6.31 7.92
C VAL A 292 0.73 -5.63 7.49
N LYS A 293 0.78 -4.78 6.46
CA LYS A 293 -0.36 -4.14 5.80
C LYS A 293 -0.05 -3.95 4.31
N ASP A 294 -1.09 -3.90 3.48
CA ASP A 294 -0.94 -3.60 2.06
C ASP A 294 -0.12 -2.32 1.82
N ALA A 295 0.67 -2.31 0.73
CA ALA A 295 1.43 -1.14 0.36
C ALA A 295 0.51 0.07 0.11
N TYR A 296 0.93 1.24 0.57
CA TYR A 296 0.20 2.48 0.44
C TYR A 296 1.05 3.57 -0.20
N VAL A 297 0.38 4.65 -0.57
CA VAL A 297 1.03 5.86 -1.04
C VAL A 297 0.94 6.91 0.05
N ASP A 298 2.08 7.54 0.35
CA ASP A 298 2.11 8.75 1.16
C ASP A 298 2.47 9.95 0.24
N PRO A 299 1.51 10.86 -0.02
CA PRO A 299 1.73 12.03 -0.87
C PRO A 299 2.71 13.04 -0.29
N PHE A 300 2.94 13.01 1.03
CA PHE A 300 3.84 13.91 1.74
C PHE A 300 5.21 13.30 2.01
N PHE A 301 5.42 12.03 1.61
CA PHE A 301 6.70 11.36 1.79
C PHE A 301 7.55 11.30 0.52
N PHE A 302 8.87 11.43 0.67
CA PHE A 302 9.81 11.37 -0.43
C PHE A 302 9.79 10.03 -1.18
N TYR A 303 9.78 8.91 -0.45
CA TYR A 303 9.81 7.58 -1.07
C TYR A 303 8.48 7.22 -1.77
N TYR A 304 7.39 7.94 -1.45
CA TYR A 304 6.04 7.93 -2.04
C TYR A 304 5.30 6.59 -1.96
N HIS A 305 5.97 5.47 -2.21
CA HIS A 305 5.46 4.11 -2.02
C HIS A 305 6.06 3.51 -0.76
N THR A 306 5.19 3.12 0.16
CA THR A 306 5.57 2.68 1.49
C THR A 306 4.88 1.36 1.80
N ILE A 307 5.57 0.53 2.58
CA ILE A 307 5.04 -0.70 3.18
C ILE A 307 5.28 -0.63 4.68
N HIS A 308 4.47 -1.33 5.46
CA HIS A 308 4.83 -1.64 6.84
C HIS A 308 5.48 -3.02 6.88
N VAL A 309 6.69 -3.09 7.43
CA VAL A 309 7.42 -4.33 7.67
C VAL A 309 7.33 -4.70 9.15
N GLY A 310 7.29 -5.99 9.43
CA GLY A 310 7.32 -6.52 10.79
C GLY A 310 7.82 -7.95 10.84
N HIS A 311 7.90 -8.51 12.05
CA HIS A 311 8.37 -9.87 12.31
C HIS A 311 9.73 -10.17 11.68
N PRO A 312 10.77 -9.40 12.04
CA PRO A 312 12.11 -9.64 11.55
C PRO A 312 12.63 -11.01 11.99
N VAL A 313 13.24 -11.70 11.04
CA VAL A 313 14.06 -12.88 11.29
C VAL A 313 15.46 -12.59 10.76
N GLY A 314 16.41 -12.39 11.66
CA GLY A 314 17.82 -12.23 11.33
C GLY A 314 18.36 -13.48 10.61
N VAL A 315 19.19 -13.27 9.59
CA VAL A 315 19.86 -14.35 8.87
C VAL A 315 21.36 -14.13 8.85
N PRO A 316 22.18 -15.20 8.76
CA PRO A 316 23.61 -15.05 8.50
C PRO A 316 23.81 -14.21 7.23
N PRO A 317 24.60 -13.12 7.29
CA PRO A 317 24.70 -12.19 6.18
C PRO A 317 25.08 -12.86 4.87
N VAL A 318 24.39 -12.57 3.77
CA VAL A 318 24.80 -13.00 2.42
C VAL A 318 25.24 -11.78 1.64
N THR A 319 26.55 -11.63 1.47
CA THR A 319 27.18 -10.45 0.87
C THR A 319 26.90 -10.34 -0.63
N LEU A 320 27.01 -9.13 -1.18
CA LEU A 320 26.93 -8.90 -2.63
C LEU A 320 27.91 -9.77 -3.42
N ASN A 321 29.12 -9.99 -2.88
CA ASN A 321 30.13 -10.83 -3.52
C ASN A 321 29.69 -12.30 -3.55
N GLU A 322 29.10 -12.81 -2.47
CA GLU A 322 28.51 -14.15 -2.44
C GLU A 322 27.35 -14.29 -3.44
N LEU A 323 26.46 -13.28 -3.53
CA LEU A 323 25.36 -13.26 -4.51
C LEU A 323 25.90 -13.29 -5.95
N LYS A 324 26.94 -12.51 -6.25
CA LYS A 324 27.59 -12.47 -7.57
C LYS A 324 28.32 -13.76 -7.93
N ALA A 325 28.86 -14.47 -6.94
CA ALA A 325 29.54 -15.74 -7.15
C ALA A 325 28.55 -16.92 -7.26
N HIS A 326 27.29 -16.76 -6.86
CA HIS A 326 26.33 -17.85 -6.83
C HIS A 326 25.81 -18.21 -8.24
N PRO A 327 25.75 -19.50 -8.64
CA PRO A 327 25.37 -19.89 -10.00
C PRO A 327 23.97 -19.45 -10.45
N VAL A 328 23.01 -19.41 -9.52
CA VAL A 328 21.63 -18.97 -9.80
C VAL A 328 21.44 -17.47 -9.53
N LEU A 329 21.63 -17.04 -8.28
CA LEU A 329 21.40 -15.66 -7.83
C LEU A 329 22.22 -14.58 -8.59
N SER A 330 23.38 -14.91 -9.15
CA SER A 330 24.14 -13.97 -10.00
C SER A 330 23.38 -13.55 -11.27
N ASN A 331 22.40 -14.35 -11.70
CA ASN A 331 21.54 -14.06 -12.83
C ASN A 331 20.36 -13.13 -12.49
N MET A 332 20.18 -12.75 -11.23
CA MET A 332 19.18 -11.75 -10.87
C MET A 332 19.61 -10.38 -11.42
N SER A 333 18.68 -9.68 -12.09
CA SER A 333 18.96 -8.36 -12.67
C SER A 333 19.48 -7.37 -11.61
N ILE A 334 18.93 -7.42 -10.41
CA ILE A 334 19.33 -6.54 -9.30
C ILE A 334 20.74 -6.83 -8.78
N VAL A 335 21.16 -8.09 -8.75
CA VAL A 335 22.54 -8.47 -8.36
C VAL A 335 23.55 -7.98 -9.40
N ARG A 336 23.24 -8.11 -10.70
CA ARG A 336 24.09 -7.56 -11.78
C ARG A 336 24.21 -6.03 -11.71
N LYS A 337 23.19 -5.35 -11.21
CA LYS A 337 23.19 -3.91 -10.97
C LYS A 337 23.81 -3.51 -9.64
N ASN A 338 24.53 -4.41 -8.96
CA ASN A 338 25.13 -4.16 -7.65
C ASN A 338 24.10 -3.69 -6.61
N MET A 339 22.87 -4.19 -6.70
CA MET A 339 21.73 -3.81 -5.85
C MET A 339 21.31 -2.33 -5.97
N GLN A 340 21.72 -1.63 -7.02
CA GLN A 340 21.21 -0.28 -7.30
C GLN A 340 19.72 -0.33 -7.67
N GLY A 341 18.91 0.43 -6.93
CA GLY A 341 17.44 0.40 -7.06
C GLY A 341 16.79 -0.81 -6.39
N VAL A 342 17.40 -1.34 -5.32
CA VAL A 342 16.92 -2.53 -4.61
C VAL A 342 15.48 -2.41 -4.06
N ASN A 343 15.07 -1.20 -3.68
CA ASN A 343 13.79 -0.94 -3.01
C ASN A 343 12.59 -1.37 -3.87
N GLY A 344 11.85 -2.35 -3.37
CA GLY A 344 10.66 -2.90 -4.03
C GLY A 344 10.97 -3.85 -5.20
N THR A 345 12.20 -4.33 -5.36
CA THR A 345 12.51 -5.27 -6.45
C THR A 345 11.86 -6.64 -6.19
N PRO A 346 11.08 -7.22 -7.12
CA PRO A 346 10.50 -8.55 -6.94
C PRO A 346 11.57 -9.65 -6.89
N ILE A 347 11.33 -10.65 -6.04
CA ILE A 347 12.13 -11.87 -5.92
C ILE A 347 11.25 -13.03 -6.39
N SER A 348 11.74 -13.83 -7.34
CA SER A 348 11.01 -15.02 -7.77
C SER A 348 11.00 -16.08 -6.66
N GLN A 349 10.03 -16.99 -6.69
CA GLN A 349 10.01 -18.12 -5.76
C GLN A 349 11.32 -18.95 -5.81
N GLY A 350 11.86 -19.15 -7.01
CA GLY A 350 13.11 -19.87 -7.23
C GLY A 350 14.29 -19.15 -6.59
N ASP A 351 14.44 -17.84 -6.84
CA ASP A 351 15.53 -17.05 -6.26
C ASP A 351 15.44 -16.98 -4.73
N TYR A 352 14.22 -16.84 -4.19
CA TYR A 352 14.02 -16.86 -2.74
C TYR A 352 14.39 -18.22 -2.13
N ALA A 353 14.06 -19.33 -2.81
CA ALA A 353 14.46 -20.66 -2.37
C ALA A 353 16.00 -20.84 -2.38
N GLU A 354 16.72 -20.25 -3.33
CA GLU A 354 18.19 -20.25 -3.32
C GLU A 354 18.75 -19.39 -2.17
N LEU A 355 18.14 -18.24 -1.87
CA LEU A 355 18.51 -17.44 -0.69
C LEU A 355 18.35 -18.26 0.60
N LEU A 356 17.23 -18.98 0.76
CA LEU A 356 17.03 -19.88 1.89
C LEU A 356 18.15 -20.94 1.99
N ARG A 357 18.59 -21.51 0.86
CA ARG A 357 19.72 -22.46 0.84
C ARG A 357 21.04 -21.80 1.24
N CYS A 358 21.30 -20.56 0.80
CA CYS A 358 22.45 -19.79 1.24
C CYS A 358 22.44 -19.59 2.77
N PHE A 359 21.30 -19.18 3.34
CA PHE A 359 21.17 -19.01 4.79
C PHE A 359 21.36 -20.33 5.53
N GLY A 360 20.76 -21.42 5.04
CA GLY A 360 20.89 -22.76 5.63
C GLY A 360 22.33 -23.27 5.62
N LYS A 361 23.08 -23.07 4.53
CA LYS A 361 24.52 -23.40 4.45
C LYS A 361 25.35 -22.63 5.48
N LYS A 362 24.89 -21.45 5.89
CA LYS A 362 25.53 -20.61 6.91
C LYS A 362 24.95 -20.83 8.32
N GLY A 363 24.17 -21.89 8.52
CA GLY A 363 23.67 -22.32 9.84
C GLY A 363 22.30 -21.75 10.24
N ALA A 364 21.59 -21.04 9.36
CA ALA A 364 20.26 -20.52 9.68
C ALA A 364 19.21 -21.62 9.82
N ASN A 365 18.31 -21.48 10.79
CA ASN A 365 17.10 -22.30 10.86
C ASN A 365 16.08 -21.87 9.79
N ILE A 366 16.21 -22.41 8.58
CA ILE A 366 15.32 -22.12 7.46
C ILE A 366 13.87 -22.56 7.67
N ARG A 367 13.55 -23.31 8.74
CA ARG A 367 12.17 -23.65 9.09
C ARG A 367 11.43 -22.48 9.74
N ALA A 368 12.16 -21.56 10.38
CA ALA A 368 11.59 -20.37 11.00
C ALA A 368 11.33 -19.23 9.99
N LEU A 369 11.91 -19.32 8.79
CA LEU A 369 11.71 -18.33 7.73
C LEU A 369 10.40 -18.57 6.97
N PRO A 370 9.68 -17.51 6.57
CA PRO A 370 8.49 -17.64 5.73
C PRO A 370 8.86 -18.31 4.42
N LYS A 371 7.94 -19.11 3.87
CA LYS A 371 8.15 -19.80 2.59
C LYS A 371 7.00 -19.49 1.68
N ILE A 372 7.32 -19.01 0.48
CA ILE A 372 6.36 -19.01 -0.63
C ILE A 372 6.08 -20.48 -0.92
N ARG A 373 4.93 -21.00 -0.47
CA ARG A 373 4.49 -22.32 -0.91
C ARG A 373 4.10 -22.19 -2.38
N ARG A 374 4.39 -23.24 -3.15
CA ARG A 374 3.93 -23.32 -4.54
C ARG A 374 2.43 -23.08 -4.55
N THR A 375 2.02 -22.14 -5.38
CA THR A 375 0.62 -21.91 -5.71
C THR A 375 0.03 -23.15 -6.34
N LEU A 376 0.84 -24.00 -6.98
CA LEU A 376 0.44 -25.23 -7.66
C LEU A 376 -0.05 -26.32 -6.69
N PRO A 377 -1.01 -27.15 -7.14
CA PRO A 377 -1.57 -28.24 -6.33
C PRO A 377 -0.56 -29.37 -6.09
N ASP A 378 0.39 -29.58 -7.01
CA ASP A 378 1.49 -30.55 -6.89
C ASP A 378 2.85 -29.85 -7.06
N SER A 379 3.78 -30.17 -6.17
CA SER A 379 5.16 -29.70 -6.21
C SER A 379 5.99 -30.27 -7.37
N ASN A 380 5.56 -31.35 -8.01
CA ASN A 380 6.27 -31.94 -9.15
C ASN A 380 5.78 -31.41 -10.50
N LEU A 381 4.77 -30.54 -10.49
CA LEU A 381 4.15 -30.00 -11.69
C LEU A 381 5.10 -29.00 -12.36
N ILE A 382 5.44 -29.23 -13.62
CA ILE A 382 6.34 -28.39 -14.42
C ILE A 382 5.52 -27.72 -15.51
N LEU A 383 5.43 -26.40 -15.45
CA LEU A 383 4.71 -25.57 -16.42
C LEU A 383 5.72 -24.78 -17.24
N SER A 384 5.86 -25.12 -18.52
CA SER A 384 6.84 -24.50 -19.41
C SER A 384 6.23 -23.44 -20.33
N ASN A 385 4.91 -23.43 -20.48
CA ASN A 385 4.19 -22.51 -21.37
C ASN A 385 2.70 -22.40 -20.97
N GLU A 386 1.94 -21.58 -21.71
CA GLU A 386 0.50 -21.39 -21.53
C GLU A 386 -0.30 -22.69 -21.67
N ARG A 387 0.05 -23.55 -22.62
CA ARG A 387 -0.66 -24.82 -22.85
C ARG A 387 -0.52 -25.78 -21.67
N ASP A 388 0.60 -25.77 -20.97
CA ASP A 388 0.77 -26.56 -19.75
C ASP A 388 -0.19 -26.07 -18.65
N VAL A 389 -0.39 -24.75 -18.50
CA VAL A 389 -1.37 -24.18 -17.56
C VAL A 389 -2.79 -24.61 -17.95
N GLU A 390 -3.13 -24.54 -19.24
CA GLU A 390 -4.43 -24.97 -19.74
C GLU A 390 -4.73 -26.44 -19.37
N VAL A 391 -3.84 -27.36 -19.72
CA VAL A 391 -4.09 -28.80 -19.59
C VAL A 391 -3.93 -29.29 -18.16
N GLN A 392 -2.90 -28.82 -17.45
CA GLN A 392 -2.55 -29.38 -16.14
C GLN A 392 -3.26 -28.67 -14.97
N LEU A 393 -3.80 -27.46 -15.19
CA LEU A 393 -4.46 -26.69 -14.13
C LEU A 393 -5.90 -26.30 -14.50
N VAL A 394 -6.12 -25.66 -15.65
CA VAL A 394 -7.45 -25.16 -16.04
C VAL A 394 -8.44 -26.30 -16.28
N GLU A 395 -8.10 -27.28 -17.11
CA GLU A 395 -9.01 -28.40 -17.43
C GLU A 395 -9.42 -29.20 -16.18
N PRO A 396 -8.50 -29.56 -15.25
CA PRO A 396 -8.88 -30.15 -13.96
C PRO A 396 -9.78 -29.26 -13.10
N LEU A 397 -9.55 -27.94 -13.07
CA LEU A 397 -10.43 -27.02 -12.36
C LEU A 397 -11.84 -26.99 -12.98
N LEU A 398 -11.95 -26.93 -14.30
CA LEU A 398 -13.23 -26.96 -15.00
C LEU A 398 -14.00 -28.25 -14.71
N ALA A 399 -13.31 -29.40 -14.70
CA ALA A 399 -13.91 -30.68 -14.32
C ALA A 399 -14.51 -30.64 -12.89
N ARG A 400 -13.77 -30.06 -11.94
CA ARG A 400 -14.24 -29.88 -10.56
C ARG A 400 -15.43 -28.93 -10.45
N LEU A 401 -15.50 -27.90 -11.30
CA LEU A 401 -16.66 -26.99 -11.42
C LEU A 401 -17.88 -27.64 -12.11
N GLY A 402 -17.76 -28.90 -12.53
CA GLY A 402 -18.83 -29.69 -13.13
C GLY A 402 -18.88 -29.62 -14.66
N TYR A 403 -17.92 -28.96 -15.30
CA TYR A 403 -17.83 -28.90 -16.76
C TYR A 403 -17.14 -30.12 -17.34
N THR A 404 -17.53 -30.49 -18.55
CA THR A 404 -16.95 -31.57 -19.35
C THR A 404 -16.48 -31.02 -20.68
N GLN A 405 -15.66 -31.76 -21.43
CA GLN A 405 -15.10 -31.29 -22.71
C GLN A 405 -16.17 -30.84 -23.73
N SER A 406 -17.39 -31.36 -23.66
CA SER A 406 -18.50 -30.94 -24.53
C SER A 406 -19.11 -29.59 -24.13
N ASP A 407 -18.80 -29.08 -22.94
CA ASP A 407 -19.29 -27.81 -22.44
C ASP A 407 -18.43 -26.62 -22.86
N TRP A 408 -17.29 -26.82 -23.53
CA TRP A 408 -16.45 -25.70 -23.98
C TRP A 408 -15.91 -25.87 -25.39
N ILE A 409 -15.65 -24.73 -26.02
CA ILE A 409 -14.93 -24.66 -27.29
C ILE A 409 -13.59 -24.01 -27.01
N ARG A 410 -12.51 -24.75 -27.27
CA ARG A 410 -11.15 -24.20 -27.19
C ARG A 410 -10.89 -23.30 -28.40
N GLN A 411 -10.33 -22.10 -28.18
CA GLN A 411 -10.00 -21.15 -29.25
C GLN A 411 -11.19 -20.83 -30.17
N LEU A 412 -12.33 -20.47 -29.59
CA LEU A 412 -13.52 -20.08 -30.34
C LEU A 412 -13.20 -18.85 -31.23
N PRO A 413 -13.32 -18.92 -32.57
CA PRO A 413 -13.08 -17.76 -33.42
C PRO A 413 -14.15 -16.69 -33.21
N VAL A 414 -13.74 -15.52 -32.73
CA VAL A 414 -14.63 -14.37 -32.53
C VAL A 414 -14.25 -13.24 -33.48
N LYS A 415 -15.21 -12.76 -34.27
CA LYS A 415 -15.00 -11.65 -35.21
C LYS A 415 -15.19 -10.31 -34.51
N MET A 416 -14.16 -9.45 -34.54
CA MET A 416 -14.19 -8.10 -33.93
C MET A 416 -14.31 -6.97 -34.97
N GLY A 417 -14.61 -7.29 -36.24
CA GLY A 417 -14.69 -6.30 -37.31
C GLY A 417 -14.31 -6.87 -38.68
N ARG A 418 -13.98 -6.01 -39.66
CA ARG A 418 -13.46 -6.47 -40.96
C ARG A 418 -12.04 -6.99 -40.77
N GLY A 419 -11.82 -8.27 -41.04
CA GLY A 419 -10.49 -8.90 -41.07
C GLY A 419 -9.91 -9.35 -39.72
N TYR A 420 -10.44 -8.89 -38.59
CA TYR A 420 -9.88 -9.22 -37.27
C TYR A 420 -10.63 -10.36 -36.57
N ARG A 421 -9.88 -11.37 -36.12
CA ARG A 421 -10.36 -12.49 -35.31
C ARG A 421 -9.56 -12.60 -34.02
N VAL A 422 -10.24 -12.88 -32.93
CA VAL A 422 -9.65 -13.21 -31.63
C VAL A 422 -10.11 -14.59 -31.19
N TYR A 423 -9.36 -15.20 -30.30
CA TYR A 423 -9.54 -16.59 -29.88
C TYR A 423 -9.34 -16.68 -28.37
N PRO A 424 -10.40 -16.53 -27.54
CA PRO A 424 -10.29 -16.89 -26.12
C PRO A 424 -9.87 -18.34 -25.98
N ASP A 425 -9.03 -18.67 -25.00
CA ASP A 425 -8.52 -20.03 -24.85
C ASP A 425 -9.64 -21.03 -24.63
N TYR A 426 -10.58 -20.74 -23.72
CA TYR A 426 -11.78 -21.54 -23.51
C TYR A 426 -13.04 -20.66 -23.48
N ALA A 427 -14.03 -21.02 -24.30
CA ALA A 427 -15.37 -20.45 -24.27
C ALA A 427 -16.37 -21.50 -23.78
N LEU A 428 -16.88 -21.32 -22.56
CA LEU A 428 -17.77 -22.28 -21.90
C LEU A 428 -19.23 -21.99 -22.22
N LEU A 429 -20.00 -23.08 -22.39
CA LEU A 429 -21.40 -23.12 -22.77
C LEU A 429 -21.67 -22.22 -23.99
N ALA A 430 -20.77 -22.32 -24.97
CA ALA A 430 -20.71 -21.42 -26.11
C ALA A 430 -21.69 -21.81 -27.23
N ARG A 431 -22.18 -20.79 -27.93
CA ARG A 431 -22.93 -20.94 -29.19
C ARG A 431 -22.08 -20.39 -30.33
N ALA A 432 -21.56 -21.27 -31.17
CA ALA A 432 -20.68 -20.92 -32.30
C ALA A 432 -21.46 -20.63 -33.60
N VAL A 433 -22.64 -20.02 -33.51
CA VAL A 433 -23.42 -19.63 -34.70
C VAL A 433 -22.82 -18.33 -35.24
N ARG A 434 -22.40 -18.36 -36.50
CA ARG A 434 -21.74 -17.22 -37.16
C ARG A 434 -22.60 -15.95 -37.07
N GLY A 435 -22.03 -14.89 -36.49
CA GLY A 435 -22.72 -13.61 -36.27
C GLY A 435 -23.57 -13.54 -35.00
N GLU A 436 -23.82 -14.67 -34.34
CA GLU A 436 -24.54 -14.79 -33.07
C GLU A 436 -23.66 -15.44 -31.99
N GLU A 437 -22.34 -15.32 -32.12
CA GLU A 437 -21.42 -15.98 -31.20
C GLU A 437 -21.67 -15.52 -29.75
N SER A 438 -21.76 -16.49 -28.83
CA SER A 438 -21.88 -16.21 -27.40
C SER A 438 -21.17 -17.27 -26.57
N ALA A 439 -20.81 -16.90 -25.35
CA ALA A 439 -20.30 -17.80 -24.31
C ALA A 439 -20.76 -17.28 -22.95
N VAL A 440 -20.80 -18.16 -21.95
CA VAL A 440 -21.29 -17.80 -20.62
C VAL A 440 -20.14 -17.42 -19.71
N LEU A 441 -19.07 -18.20 -19.78
CA LEU A 441 -17.84 -18.03 -19.02
C LEU A 441 -16.67 -18.18 -19.98
N LEU A 442 -15.65 -17.35 -19.81
CA LEU A 442 -14.39 -17.48 -20.53
C LEU A 442 -13.28 -17.89 -19.59
N VAL A 443 -12.28 -18.61 -20.11
CA VAL A 443 -10.99 -18.76 -19.45
C VAL A 443 -9.91 -18.31 -20.41
N GLU A 444 -9.03 -17.44 -19.93
CA GLU A 444 -7.80 -17.02 -20.60
C GLU A 444 -6.62 -17.53 -19.77
N ALA A 445 -5.74 -18.31 -20.38
CA ALA A 445 -4.55 -18.85 -19.73
C ALA A 445 -3.33 -18.00 -20.09
N LYS A 446 -2.50 -17.70 -19.10
CA LYS A 446 -1.16 -17.14 -19.26
C LYS A 446 -0.17 -18.07 -18.61
N HIS A 447 1.07 -18.14 -19.10
CA HIS A 447 2.09 -18.94 -18.43
C HIS A 447 2.36 -18.36 -17.04
N ARG A 448 2.51 -17.03 -16.97
CA ARG A 448 2.83 -16.26 -15.76
C ARG A 448 2.07 -14.94 -15.75
N ILE A 449 1.60 -14.52 -14.58
CA ILE A 449 1.11 -13.17 -14.30
C ILE A 449 1.89 -12.63 -13.08
N PRO A 450 3.13 -12.14 -13.28
CA PRO A 450 4.05 -11.87 -12.18
C PRO A 450 3.78 -10.55 -11.44
N ASN A 451 3.03 -9.62 -12.04
CA ASN A 451 2.82 -8.27 -11.49
C ASN A 451 1.50 -7.64 -11.96
N ALA A 452 1.11 -6.50 -11.37
CA ALA A 452 -0.15 -5.84 -11.69
C ALA A 452 -0.25 -5.34 -13.13
N THR A 453 0.87 -5.05 -13.80
CA THR A 453 0.86 -4.62 -15.20
C THR A 453 0.50 -5.75 -16.14
N GLU A 454 1.08 -6.94 -15.95
CA GLU A 454 0.70 -8.12 -16.73
C GLU A 454 -0.73 -8.57 -16.41
N LEU A 455 -1.15 -8.47 -15.14
CA LEU A 455 -2.55 -8.72 -14.76
C LEU A 455 -3.51 -7.78 -15.49
N ARG A 456 -3.20 -6.48 -15.54
CA ARG A 456 -4.02 -5.49 -16.27
C ARG A 456 -4.12 -5.80 -17.77
N LYS A 457 -3.02 -6.24 -18.40
CA LYS A 457 -3.04 -6.62 -19.82
C LYS A 457 -3.93 -7.84 -20.06
N ALA A 458 -3.74 -8.91 -19.28
CA ALA A 458 -4.54 -10.12 -19.36
C ALA A 458 -6.02 -9.84 -19.06
N TYR A 459 -6.30 -8.99 -18.07
CA TYR A 459 -7.63 -8.51 -17.74
C TYR A 459 -8.32 -7.84 -18.93
N TYR A 460 -7.70 -6.81 -19.53
CA TYR A 460 -8.34 -6.10 -20.65
C TYR A 460 -8.50 -6.98 -21.88
N GLN A 461 -7.58 -7.91 -22.09
CA GLN A 461 -7.70 -8.91 -23.15
C GLN A 461 -8.95 -9.78 -22.92
N ALA A 462 -9.07 -10.44 -21.77
CA ALA A 462 -10.21 -11.30 -21.46
C ALA A 462 -11.53 -10.53 -21.37
N LEU A 463 -11.52 -9.32 -20.80
CA LEU A 463 -12.70 -8.45 -20.73
C LEU A 463 -13.23 -8.11 -22.13
N SER A 464 -12.33 -7.82 -23.08
CA SER A 464 -12.74 -7.53 -24.47
C SER A 464 -13.48 -8.71 -25.10
N TYR A 465 -13.07 -9.95 -24.78
CA TYR A 465 -13.74 -11.16 -25.25
C TYR A 465 -15.07 -11.38 -24.53
N ALA A 466 -15.09 -11.16 -23.21
CA ALA A 466 -16.29 -11.30 -22.39
C ALA A 466 -17.41 -10.37 -22.87
N TYR A 467 -17.10 -9.10 -23.15
CA TYR A 467 -18.06 -8.15 -23.71
C TYR A 467 -18.56 -8.57 -25.10
N ARG A 468 -17.65 -9.01 -25.98
CA ARG A 468 -18.04 -9.42 -27.34
C ARG A 468 -18.96 -10.63 -27.36
N LEU A 469 -18.75 -11.57 -26.45
CA LEU A 469 -19.50 -12.82 -26.33
C LEU A 469 -20.68 -12.74 -25.34
N ARG A 470 -20.87 -11.59 -24.68
CA ARG A 470 -21.90 -11.34 -23.65
C ARG A 470 -21.79 -12.35 -22.50
N SER A 471 -20.56 -12.59 -22.05
CA SER A 471 -20.28 -13.49 -20.94
C SER A 471 -20.68 -12.88 -19.60
N GLU A 472 -21.10 -13.73 -18.66
CA GLU A 472 -21.45 -13.36 -17.29
C GLU A 472 -20.20 -13.25 -16.39
N GLY A 473 -19.06 -13.74 -16.88
CA GLY A 473 -17.76 -13.61 -16.22
C GLY A 473 -16.63 -14.22 -17.03
N PHE A 474 -15.42 -14.12 -16.48
CA PHE A 474 -14.23 -14.74 -17.03
C PHE A 474 -13.21 -15.07 -15.94
N LEU A 475 -12.37 -16.08 -16.20
CA LEU A 475 -11.26 -16.48 -15.36
C LEU A 475 -9.95 -16.17 -16.09
N LEU A 476 -8.98 -15.60 -15.38
CA LEU A 476 -7.58 -15.59 -15.81
C LEU A 476 -6.85 -16.68 -15.04
N ALA A 477 -6.14 -17.57 -15.71
CA ALA A 477 -5.39 -18.64 -15.07
C ALA A 477 -3.90 -18.54 -15.42
N ALA A 478 -3.03 -18.64 -14.42
CA ALA A 478 -1.58 -18.70 -14.59
C ALA A 478 -0.93 -19.57 -13.52
N GLU A 479 0.38 -19.79 -13.58
CA GLU A 479 1.12 -20.50 -12.52
C GLU A 479 0.82 -19.91 -11.13
N GLU A 480 0.71 -18.59 -11.02
CA GLU A 480 0.43 -17.87 -9.77
C GLU A 480 -1.00 -18.04 -9.22
N GLY A 481 -1.95 -18.60 -9.99
CA GLY A 481 -3.32 -18.86 -9.53
C GLY A 481 -4.39 -18.50 -10.54
N VAL A 482 -5.61 -18.30 -10.03
CA VAL A 482 -6.81 -17.97 -10.80
C VAL A 482 -7.37 -16.63 -10.32
N TRP A 483 -7.61 -15.70 -11.24
CA TRP A 483 -8.38 -14.49 -10.97
C TRP A 483 -9.76 -14.63 -11.59
N ALA A 484 -10.79 -14.55 -10.76
CA ALA A 484 -12.17 -14.74 -11.16
C ALA A 484 -12.92 -13.40 -11.19
N PHE A 485 -13.53 -13.09 -12.32
CA PHE A 485 -14.24 -11.82 -12.57
C PHE A 485 -15.68 -12.08 -12.96
N ARG A 486 -16.61 -11.36 -12.31
CA ARG A 486 -18.02 -11.34 -12.71
C ARG A 486 -18.32 -10.07 -13.49
N VAL A 487 -19.04 -10.22 -14.60
CA VAL A 487 -19.60 -9.10 -15.34
C VAL A 487 -21.02 -8.87 -14.81
N LYS A 488 -21.27 -7.71 -14.21
CA LYS A 488 -22.59 -7.32 -13.69
C LYS A 488 -23.09 -6.13 -14.49
N ASP A 489 -24.30 -6.23 -15.04
CA ASP A 489 -24.93 -5.17 -15.84
C ASP A 489 -24.06 -4.64 -17.00
N GLY A 490 -23.23 -5.52 -17.57
CA GLY A 490 -22.30 -5.18 -18.65
C GLY A 490 -21.02 -4.48 -18.20
N GLU A 491 -20.80 -4.33 -16.89
CA GLU A 491 -19.62 -3.71 -16.31
C GLU A 491 -18.79 -4.71 -15.49
N CYS A 492 -17.49 -4.49 -15.49
CA CYS A 492 -16.53 -5.16 -14.63
C CYS A 492 -15.32 -4.23 -14.48
N ALA A 493 -14.89 -3.98 -13.24
CA ALA A 493 -13.68 -3.22 -12.96
C ALA A 493 -12.53 -4.16 -12.54
N PRO A 494 -11.25 -3.81 -12.80
CA PRO A 494 -10.11 -4.63 -12.39
C PRO A 494 -10.08 -4.99 -10.89
N LYS A 495 -10.63 -4.11 -10.04
CA LYS A 495 -10.71 -4.31 -8.59
C LYS A 495 -11.74 -5.36 -8.14
N ASP A 496 -12.64 -5.76 -9.03
CA ASP A 496 -13.72 -6.71 -8.73
C ASP A 496 -13.25 -8.17 -8.86
N GLY A 497 -12.00 -8.39 -9.28
CA GLY A 497 -11.41 -9.72 -9.41
C GLY A 497 -11.01 -10.31 -8.07
N VAL A 498 -11.42 -11.56 -7.84
CA VAL A 498 -10.97 -12.34 -6.68
C VAL A 498 -9.85 -13.28 -7.11
N HIS A 499 -8.71 -13.24 -6.41
CA HIS A 499 -7.57 -14.13 -6.68
C HIS A 499 -7.61 -15.35 -5.76
N TYR A 500 -7.36 -16.52 -6.33
CA TYR A 500 -7.21 -17.78 -5.64
C TYR A 500 -5.89 -18.44 -6.04
N SER A 501 -5.09 -18.91 -5.09
CA SER A 501 -3.98 -19.81 -5.44
C SER A 501 -4.53 -21.22 -5.76
N TRP A 502 -3.82 -22.02 -6.57
CA TRP A 502 -4.28 -23.40 -6.85
C TRP A 502 -4.27 -24.29 -5.61
N HIS A 503 -3.38 -24.00 -4.66
CA HIS A 503 -3.35 -24.65 -3.36
C HIS A 503 -4.59 -24.31 -2.54
N ASP A 504 -5.03 -23.05 -2.52
CA ASP A 504 -6.26 -22.66 -1.82
C ASP A 504 -7.48 -23.29 -2.47
N LEU A 505 -7.52 -23.37 -3.81
CA LEU A 505 -8.57 -24.11 -4.53
C LEU A 505 -8.55 -25.61 -4.24
N SER A 506 -7.53 -26.16 -3.57
CA SER A 506 -7.54 -27.55 -3.08
C SER A 506 -8.29 -27.69 -1.74
N ASN A 507 -8.54 -26.59 -1.03
CA ASN A 507 -9.42 -26.54 0.15
C ASN A 507 -10.89 -26.50 -0.29
N ALA A 508 -11.75 -27.23 0.42
CA ALA A 508 -13.17 -27.36 0.07
C ALA A 508 -13.96 -26.04 0.22
N ASP A 509 -13.67 -25.25 1.25
CA ASP A 509 -14.39 -24.00 1.55
C ASP A 509 -14.06 -22.92 0.52
N THR A 510 -12.76 -22.70 0.27
CA THR A 510 -12.32 -21.74 -0.76
C THR A 510 -12.75 -22.17 -2.15
N PHE A 511 -12.72 -23.46 -2.46
CA PHE A 511 -13.27 -23.96 -3.72
C PHE A 511 -14.79 -23.73 -3.83
N HIS A 512 -15.52 -23.84 -2.72
CA HIS A 512 -16.96 -23.61 -2.69
C HIS A 512 -17.31 -22.18 -3.10
N GLU A 513 -16.52 -21.17 -2.69
CA GLU A 513 -16.70 -19.77 -3.11
C GLU A 513 -16.66 -19.60 -4.64
N LEU A 514 -15.74 -20.30 -5.32
CA LEU A 514 -15.68 -20.30 -6.78
C LEU A 514 -16.85 -21.09 -7.38
N LEU A 515 -17.21 -22.23 -6.79
CA LEU A 515 -18.27 -23.13 -7.25
C LEU A 515 -19.66 -22.46 -7.22
N VAL A 516 -19.97 -21.68 -6.17
CA VAL A 516 -21.28 -21.00 -6.05
C VAL A 516 -21.45 -19.84 -7.04
N VAL A 517 -20.36 -19.42 -7.71
CA VAL A 517 -20.41 -18.37 -8.73
C VAL A 517 -20.30 -18.95 -10.13
N PHE A 518 -19.34 -19.85 -10.35
CA PHE A 518 -18.95 -20.33 -11.68
C PHE A 518 -19.20 -21.83 -11.89
N GLY A 519 -19.85 -22.52 -10.94
CA GLY A 519 -20.22 -23.92 -11.12
C GLY A 519 -21.26 -24.10 -12.22
N LYS A 520 -21.12 -25.18 -13.01
CA LYS A 520 -22.01 -25.48 -14.14
C LYS A 520 -23.48 -25.48 -13.73
N ASP A 521 -23.81 -26.17 -12.64
CA ASP A 521 -25.20 -26.29 -12.16
C ASP A 521 -25.79 -24.95 -11.72
N VAL A 522 -24.97 -24.08 -11.13
CA VAL A 522 -25.41 -22.74 -10.72
C VAL A 522 -25.75 -21.90 -11.94
N ILE A 523 -24.85 -21.86 -12.92
CA ILE A 523 -25.02 -21.10 -14.16
C ILE A 523 -26.24 -21.62 -14.94
N ILE A 524 -26.42 -22.94 -15.07
CA ILE A 524 -27.57 -23.51 -15.78
C ILE A 524 -28.89 -23.21 -15.05
N ARG A 525 -28.92 -23.28 -13.71
CA ARG A 525 -30.13 -22.99 -12.92
C ARG A 525 -30.50 -21.50 -12.97
N GLY A 526 -29.52 -20.61 -12.92
CA GLY A 526 -29.73 -19.16 -13.00
C GLY A 526 -30.41 -18.74 -14.31
N ARG A 527 -30.20 -19.49 -15.39
CA ARG A 527 -30.80 -19.22 -16.72
C ARG A 527 -32.17 -19.85 -16.96
N ARG A 528 -32.64 -20.72 -16.06
CA ARG A 528 -33.99 -21.31 -16.14
C ARG A 528 -35.04 -20.49 -15.38
N ARG A 529 -34.61 -19.46 -14.67
CA ARG A 529 -35.45 -18.42 -14.05
C ARG A 529 -35.41 -17.20 -14.95
#